data_AF-A0A1Q7LMQ6-F1
#
_entry.id   AF-A0A1Q7LMQ6-F1
#
_cell.length_a   1.000
_cell.length_b   1.000
_cell.length_c   1.000
_cell.angle_alpha   90.00
_cell.angle_beta   90.00
_cell.angle_gamma   90.00
#
_symmetry.space_group_name_H-M   'P 1'
#
loop_
_entity.id
_entity.type
_entity.pdbx_description
1 polymer ?
#
loop_
_entity_poly.entity_id
_entity_poly.type
_entity_poly.pdbx_seq_one_letter_code
_entity_poly.pdbx_strand_id
1 'polypeptide(L)' 'MWVEFKCPICGKDLNDDKQLANFLICSNESHGTLRFFTGDGCYFTTNEKVAEELAKKGKRVHLTDPGSFMELEK' A
#
# COMPACT_ATOMS: atom_id res chain seq x y z
N MET A 1 19.75 -4.43 9.64
CA MET A 1 18.48 -4.53 10.37
C MET A 1 17.40 -4.68 9.30
N TRP A 2 16.84 -5.87 9.12
CA TRP A 2 15.75 -6.07 8.14
C TRP A 2 14.47 -5.54 8.78
N VAL A 3 13.89 -4.47 8.22
CA VAL A 3 12.58 -3.99 8.64
C VAL A 3 11.56 -4.83 7.90
N GLU A 4 10.93 -5.78 8.60
CA GLU A 4 9.80 -6.53 8.06
C GLU A 4 8.60 -5.59 7.95
N PHE A 5 8.28 -5.16 6.74
CA PHE A 5 7.11 -4.34 6.49
C PHE A 5 5.85 -5.21 6.48
N LYS A 6 5.04 -5.09 7.53
CA LYS A 6 3.78 -5.82 7.65
C LYS A 6 2.61 -4.97 7.20
N CYS A 7 1.65 -5.61 6.55
CA CYS A 7 0.36 -5.03 6.23
C CYS A 7 -0.36 -4.64 7.53
N PRO A 8 -0.68 -3.35 7.74
CA PRO A 8 -1.31 -2.89 8.99
C PRO A 8 -2.78 -3.34 9.14
N ILE A 9 -3.35 -3.96 8.12
CA ILE A 9 -4.72 -4.51 8.14
C ILE A 9 -4.71 -6.00 8.51
N CYS A 10 -3.99 -6.86 7.78
CA CYS A 10 -4.01 -8.31 8.02
C CYS A 10 -2.78 -8.85 8.76
N GLY A 11 -1.76 -8.02 9.02
CA GLY A 11 -0.54 -8.42 9.72
C GLY A 11 0.42 -9.30 8.90
N LYS A 12 0.05 -9.67 7.66
CA LYS A 12 0.92 -10.42 6.74
C LYS A 12 2.02 -9.52 6.17
N ASP A 13 3.12 -10.12 5.74
CA ASP A 13 4.22 -9.38 5.13
C ASP A 13 3.82 -8.72 3.81
N LEU A 14 4.36 -7.53 3.56
CA LEU A 14 4.30 -6.85 2.28
C LEU A 14 5.47 -7.33 1.42
N ASN A 15 5.20 -7.66 0.17
CA ASN A 15 6.19 -8.15 -0.78
C ASN A 15 6.62 -7.02 -1.72
N ASP A 16 7.80 -7.09 -2.30
CA ASP A 16 8.20 -6.14 -3.35
C ASP A 16 7.20 -6.12 -4.51
N ASP A 17 6.74 -4.93 -4.88
CA ASP A 17 5.94 -4.75 -6.07
C ASP A 17 6.84 -4.88 -7.31
N LYS A 18 6.61 -5.90 -8.12
CA LYS A 18 7.40 -6.16 -9.33
C LYS A 18 7.14 -5.13 -10.43
N GLN A 19 6.10 -4.30 -10.30
CA GLN A 19 5.69 -3.32 -11.30
C GLN A 19 6.16 -1.90 -11.00
N LEU A 20 6.40 -1.56 -9.73
CA LEU A 20 6.70 -0.20 -9.29
C LEU A 20 7.89 -0.21 -8.33
N ALA A 21 8.92 0.56 -8.63
CA ALA A 21 10.12 0.60 -7.79
C ALA A 21 9.81 1.27 -6.44
N ASN A 22 10.39 0.76 -5.35
CA ASN A 22 10.21 1.26 -3.98
C ASN A 22 8.78 1.12 -3.43
N PHE A 23 7.95 0.28 -4.04
CA PHE A 23 6.65 -0.09 -3.49
C PHE A 23 6.66 -1.51 -2.95
N LEU A 24 5.99 -1.70 -1.82
CA LEU A 24 5.65 -3.01 -1.29
C LEU A 24 4.14 -3.23 -1.41
N ILE A 25 3.71 -4.40 -1.83
CA ILE A 25 2.31 -4.74 -2.08
C ILE A 25 1.81 -5.83 -1.13
N CYS A 26 0.57 -5.68 -0.67
CA CYS A 26 -0.14 -6.72 0.05
C CYS A 26 -0.80 -7.68 -0.95
N SER A 27 -0.46 -8.97 -0.89
CA SER A 27 -1.07 -9.99 -1.76
C SER A 27 -2.45 -10.49 -1.30
N ASN A 28 -3.10 -9.81 -0.36
CA ASN A 28 -4.42 -10.19 0.13
C ASN A 28 -5.51 -9.57 -0.75
N GLU A 29 -6.18 -10.38 -1.57
CA GLU A 29 -7.26 -9.93 -2.47
C GLU A 29 -8.39 -9.21 -1.74
N SER A 30 -8.67 -9.55 -0.48
CA SER A 30 -9.69 -8.86 0.33
C SER A 30 -9.37 -7.39 0.60
N HIS A 31 -8.11 -6.96 0.45
CA HIS A 31 -7.69 -5.57 0.60
C HIS A 31 -7.64 -4.82 -0.75
N GLY A 32 -7.95 -5.49 -1.86
CA GLY A 32 -7.66 -4.98 -3.18
C GLY A 32 -6.17 -4.71 -3.38
N THR A 33 -5.86 -3.76 -4.26
CA THR A 33 -4.48 -3.30 -4.45
C THR A 33 -4.11 -2.40 -3.27
N LEU A 34 -3.29 -2.89 -2.34
CA LEU A 34 -2.73 -2.09 -1.25
C LEU A 34 -1.21 -2.05 -1.39
N ARG A 35 -0.68 -0.87 -1.65
CA ARG A 35 0.75 -0.61 -1.83
C ARG A 35 1.27 0.31 -0.73
N PHE A 36 2.54 0.16 -0.39
CA PHE A 36 3.26 0.98 0.57
C PHE A 36 4.50 1.53 -0.11
N PHE A 37 4.64 2.85 -0.18
CA PHE A 37 5.81 3.50 -0.74
C PHE A 37 6.88 3.66 0.33
N THR A 38 8.04 3.02 0.13
CA THR A 38 9.13 3.05 1.11
C THR A 38 9.86 4.39 1.14
N GLY A 39 9.71 5.23 0.10
CA GLY A 39 10.37 6.53 0.00
C GLY A 39 9.83 7.57 0.96
N ASP A 40 8.51 7.64 1.14
CA ASP A 40 7.86 8.61 2.03
C ASP A 40 7.07 7.98 3.18
N GLY A 41 6.78 6.67 3.13
CA GLY A 41 6.00 5.95 4.14
C GLY A 41 4.48 6.07 3.99
N CYS A 42 3.97 6.37 2.79
CA CYS A 42 2.54 6.45 2.49
C CYS A 42 1.98 5.13 1.94
N TYR A 43 0.70 4.89 2.21
CA TYR A 43 -0.06 3.77 1.65
C TYR A 43 -0.93 4.24 0.49
N PHE A 44 -1.09 3.40 -0.52
CA PHE A 44 -1.91 3.66 -1.69
C PHE A 44 -2.86 2.49 -1.89
N THR A 45 -4.15 2.78 -2.05
CA THR A 45 -5.13 1.71 -2.25
C THR A 45 -6.26 2.13 -3.16
N THR A 46 -6.86 1.16 -3.86
CA THR A 46 -8.10 1.34 -4.62
C THR A 46 -9.35 1.08 -3.78
N ASN A 47 -9.20 0.62 -2.54
CA ASN A 47 -10.30 0.21 -1.68
C ASN A 47 -10.57 1.25 -0.58
N GLU A 48 -11.70 1.93 -0.67
CA GLU A 48 -12.10 2.99 0.28
C GLU A 48 -12.17 2.50 1.73
N LYS A 49 -12.66 1.27 1.96
CA LYS A 49 -12.72 0.70 3.32
C LYS A 49 -11.34 0.46 3.89
N VAL A 50 -10.39 0.02 3.05
CA VAL A 50 -8.99 -0.16 3.44
C VAL A 50 -8.35 1.18 3.75
N ALA A 51 -8.64 2.22 2.95
CA ALA A 51 -8.16 3.56 3.21
C ALA A 51 -8.69 4.10 4.56
N GLU A 52 -9.98 3.94 4.84
CA GLU A 52 -10.55 4.36 6.11
C GLU A 52 -9.89 3.65 7.32
N GLU A 53 -9.69 2.34 7.24
CA GLU A 53 -9.04 1.57 8.30
C GLU A 53 -7.57 1.99 8.51
N LEU A 54 -6.85 2.31 7.43
CA LEU A 54 -5.49 2.84 7.50
C LEU A 54 -5.45 4.22 8.16
N ALA A 55 -6.38 5.11 7.78
CA ALA A 55 -6.51 6.43 8.36
C ALA A 55 -6.83 6.36 9.87
N LYS A 56 -7.75 5.48 10.29
CA LYS A 56 -8.06 5.23 11.72
C LYS A 56 -6.84 4.75 12.51
N LYS A 57 -5.91 4.04 11.87
CA LYS A 57 -4.64 3.59 12.45
C LYS A 57 -3.53 4.66 12.40
N GLY A 58 -3.85 5.88 11.98
CA GLY A 58 -2.91 7.01 11.88
C GLY A 58 -1.90 6.88 10.73
N LYS A 59 -2.21 6.08 9.70
CA LYS A 59 -1.35 5.93 8.53
C LYS A 59 -1.71 6.97 7.47
N ARG A 60 -0.70 7.50 6.78
CA ARG A 60 -0.90 8.33 5.59
C ARG A 60 -1.33 7.43 4.45
N VAL A 61 -2.52 7.70 3.90
CA VAL A 61 -3.11 6.88 2.85
C VAL A 61 -3.68 7.74 1.75
N HIS A 62 -3.47 7.31 0.51
CA HIS A 62 -4.03 7.89 -0.69
C HIS A 62 -4.97 6.87 -1.33
N LEU A 63 -6.23 7.27 -1.49
CA LEU A 63 -7.16 6.54 -2.33
C LEU A 63 -6.84 6.88 -3.78
N THR A 64 -6.52 5.87 -4.57
CA THR A 64 -6.09 6.02 -5.96
C THR A 64 -6.95 5.19 -6.87
N ASP A 65 -7.23 5.69 -8.07
CA ASP A 65 -7.87 4.90 -9.10
C ASP A 65 -6.95 3.78 -9.61
N PRO A 66 -7.51 2.63 -10.04
CA PRO A 66 -6.73 1.51 -10.57
C PRO A 66 -5.78 1.91 -11.72
N GLY A 67 -6.13 2.93 -12.51
CA GLY A 67 -5.33 3.43 -13.63
C GLY A 67 -4.25 4.44 -13.25
N SER A 68 -4.37 5.12 -12.10
CA SER A 68 -3.49 6.25 -11.75
C SER A 68 -2.17 5.86 -11.10
N PHE A 69 -1.98 4.58 -10.75
CA PHE A 69 -0.71 4.12 -10.17
C PHE A 69 0.48 4.24 -11.13
N MET A 70 0.24 4.16 -12.43
CA MET A 70 1.30 4.32 -13.44
C MET A 70 1.79 5.77 -13.59
N GLU A 71 1.04 6.76 -13.10
CA GLU A 71 1.41 8.17 -13.21
C GLU A 71 2.29 8.65 -12.07
N LEU A 72 2.41 7.88 -10.98
CA LEU A 72 3.28 8.21 -9.84
C LEU A 72 4.79 8.06 -10.14
N GLU A 73 5.14 7.47 -11.28
CA GLU A 73 6.54 7.29 -11.75
C GLU A 73 6.98 8.30 -12.84
N LYS A 74 6.15 9.29 -13.20
CA LYS A 74 6.54 10.37 -14.13
C LYS A 74 7.02 11.62 -13.39
#